data_AF-A0A352NNK4-F1
#
_entry.id   AF-A0A352NNK4-F1
#
_cell.length_a   1.000
_cell.length_b   1.000
_cell.length_c   1.000
_cell.angle_alpha   90.00
_cell.angle_beta   90.00
_cell.angle_gamma   90.00
#
_symmetry.space_group_name_H-M   'P 1'
#
loop_
_entity.id
_entity.type
_entity.pdbx_description
1 polymer ?
#
loop_
_entity_poly.entity_id
_entity_poly.type
_entity_poly.pdbx_seq_one_letter_code
_entity_poly.pdbx_strand_id
1 'polypeptide(L)'
;MMKPKIAVSFQTALMLLVMWVVFAPTATASTGISLLLSKTAASVGESITASGTTGPNEWVPLKAVDESGGIPVFDSTKADANGNYSIDFKIPAGVSGTLTVTVGEGRNVANGILIVGTTPPADTTAPSWSNAGLTASSVTRNSLTLTWTSATDNVGVTGYRVYKDSALLSTVSGGSLSCDVTGLTPGTSYTFKVKAGDAGGNWSTSGPSTSVTTLSGGGGGGPTTTQAVTSVTGTATVTPGAGGFIGLGSEASIEIPANALTGTGAVEVKVRKVTASSAVPAGFKLAGSVYEFSVDGKNSYNFNKDVVITLSFDPSALAPGEKPEIFYFDEASGQWVSLGGTVSGNTVTVQVDHFTKFAVMIAGKAEAIPVGQGPAELKDITGHWAMDSINKLVALDAISGYPDGTFKPDNSITRAEFAAVLVKAFKLEGKGGGVFADTAVHWARDYIAAAAANGVVNGY
;
A
#
# COMPACT_ATOMS: atom_id res chain seq x y z
N MET A 1 -31.33 24.35 32.95
CA MET A 1 -30.34 23.90 33.97
C MET A 1 -30.86 22.58 34.56
N MET A 2 -30.34 21.44 34.09
CA MET A 2 -30.50 20.11 34.70
C MET A 2 -29.34 19.24 34.18
N LYS A 3 -28.68 18.52 35.09
CA LYS A 3 -27.29 18.01 34.95
C LYS A 3 -27.19 16.70 34.15
N PRO A 4 -26.08 16.47 33.42
CA PRO A 4 -25.80 15.20 32.75
C PRO A 4 -25.21 14.21 33.75
N LYS A 5 -26.04 13.53 34.55
CA LYS A 5 -25.60 12.41 35.41
C LYS A 5 -26.58 11.23 35.46
N ILE A 6 -27.57 11.16 34.57
CA ILE A 6 -28.61 10.10 34.61
C ILE A 6 -28.51 9.12 33.41
N ALA A 7 -27.83 9.48 32.32
CA ALA A 7 -27.73 8.60 31.14
C ALA A 7 -26.80 7.39 31.34
N VAL A 8 -25.73 7.52 32.14
CA VAL A 8 -24.74 6.44 32.35
C VAL A 8 -25.27 5.35 33.30
N SER A 9 -26.12 5.71 34.26
CA SER A 9 -26.67 4.76 35.25
C SER A 9 -27.76 3.83 34.68
N PHE A 10 -28.38 4.18 33.55
CA PHE A 10 -29.39 3.34 32.91
C PHE A 10 -28.76 2.30 31.97
N GLN A 11 -27.61 2.60 31.36
CA GLN A 11 -26.87 1.64 30.53
C GLN A 11 -26.19 0.54 31.38
N THR A 12 -25.74 0.88 32.59
CA THR A 12 -25.15 -0.07 33.55
C THR A 12 -26.21 -1.02 34.14
N ALA A 13 -27.43 -0.54 34.39
CA ALA A 13 -28.52 -1.38 34.90
C ALA A 13 -29.10 -2.32 33.83
N LEU A 14 -29.13 -1.90 32.56
CA LEU A 14 -29.67 -2.71 31.47
C LEU A 14 -28.70 -3.83 31.03
N MET A 15 -27.39 -3.64 31.16
CA MET A 15 -26.39 -4.69 30.88
C MET A 15 -26.27 -5.72 32.01
N LEU A 16 -26.53 -5.35 33.26
CA LEU A 16 -26.56 -6.30 34.38
C LEU A 16 -27.75 -7.27 34.33
N LEU A 17 -28.81 -6.95 33.59
CA LEU A 17 -30.02 -7.78 33.50
C LEU A 17 -29.97 -8.82 32.35
N VAL A 18 -29.09 -8.64 31.37
CA VAL A 18 -29.00 -9.53 30.17
C VAL A 18 -28.13 -10.77 30.44
N MET A 19 -27.41 -10.84 31.57
CA MET A 19 -26.52 -11.96 31.90
C MET A 19 -27.16 -13.07 32.76
N TRP A 20 -28.47 -13.04 33.02
CA TRP A 20 -29.17 -14.05 33.83
C TRP A 20 -30.11 -14.93 33.01
N VAL A 21 -29.62 -15.60 31.96
CA VAL A 21 -30.34 -16.71 31.31
C VAL A 21 -29.35 -17.77 30.77
N VAL A 22 -29.29 -18.91 31.48
CA VAL A 22 -29.14 -20.28 30.96
C VAL A 22 -27.75 -20.79 30.50
N PHE A 23 -27.01 -21.41 31.43
CA PHE A 23 -26.67 -22.85 31.51
C PHE A 23 -25.58 -23.00 32.58
N ALA A 24 -25.79 -23.85 33.58
CA ALA A 24 -24.72 -24.28 34.48
C ALA A 24 -24.00 -25.48 33.85
N PRO A 25 -22.72 -25.37 33.44
CA PRO A 25 -21.89 -26.54 33.27
C PRO A 25 -21.36 -26.98 34.64
N THR A 26 -21.27 -28.29 34.81
CA THR A 26 -20.66 -28.95 35.97
C THR A 26 -19.30 -28.34 36.32
N ALA A 27 -19.13 -27.95 37.58
CA ALA A 27 -17.91 -27.36 38.11
C ALA A 27 -16.70 -28.31 37.98
N THR A 28 -15.92 -28.15 36.91
CA THR A 28 -14.52 -28.53 36.88
C THR A 28 -13.69 -27.49 37.62
N ALA A 29 -12.67 -27.93 38.36
CA ALA A 29 -11.82 -27.09 39.20
C ALA A 29 -11.37 -25.81 38.46
N SER A 30 -11.67 -24.65 39.06
CA SER A 30 -11.29 -23.34 38.52
C SER A 30 -9.78 -23.25 38.40
N THR A 31 -9.27 -23.29 37.16
CA THR A 31 -8.00 -22.69 36.81
C THR A 31 -8.12 -21.20 37.11
N GLY A 32 -7.30 -20.68 38.01
CA GLY A 32 -7.34 -19.27 38.38
C GLY A 32 -7.10 -18.36 37.17
N ILE A 33 -7.82 -17.24 37.10
CA ILE A 33 -7.61 -16.27 36.02
C ILE A 33 -6.27 -15.53 36.19
N SER A 34 -5.54 -15.29 35.10
CA SER A 34 -4.31 -14.50 35.08
C SER A 34 -4.49 -13.23 34.27
N LEU A 35 -3.71 -12.17 34.54
CA LEU A 35 -3.71 -10.93 33.78
C LEU A 35 -2.29 -10.45 33.49
N LEU A 36 -2.03 -10.13 32.23
CA LEU A 36 -0.86 -9.44 31.74
C LEU A 36 -1.31 -8.22 30.92
N LEU A 37 -0.86 -7.04 31.32
CA LEU A 37 -1.02 -5.83 30.52
C LEU A 37 0.20 -5.66 29.61
N SER A 38 -0.07 -5.33 28.35
CA SER A 38 0.97 -4.97 27.37
C SER A 38 1.86 -3.81 27.81
N LYS A 39 1.34 -2.93 28.67
CA LYS A 39 2.04 -1.78 29.27
C LYS A 39 1.56 -1.52 30.68
N THR A 40 2.43 -0.94 31.51
CA THR A 40 2.11 -0.48 32.87
C THR A 40 1.93 1.04 32.95
N ALA A 41 2.16 1.76 31.86
CA ALA A 41 1.87 3.18 31.71
C ALA A 41 1.35 3.50 30.30
N ALA A 42 0.46 4.48 30.18
CA ALA A 42 -0.19 4.86 28.91
C ALA A 42 -0.61 6.34 28.89
N SER A 43 -0.82 6.87 27.68
CA SER A 43 -1.43 8.19 27.46
C SER A 43 -2.88 8.07 27.00
N VAL A 44 -3.65 9.15 27.15
CA VAL A 44 -5.01 9.26 26.59
C VAL A 44 -5.01 8.95 25.08
N GLY A 45 -5.94 8.11 24.63
CA GLY A 45 -6.09 7.69 23.23
C GLY A 45 -5.23 6.48 22.83
N GLU A 46 -4.26 6.09 23.66
CA GLU A 46 -3.42 4.92 23.42
C GLU A 46 -4.18 3.62 23.67
N SER A 47 -3.90 2.59 22.87
CA SER A 47 -4.47 1.24 23.04
C SER A 47 -3.62 0.39 23.98
N ILE A 48 -4.28 -0.37 24.85
CA ILE A 48 -3.70 -1.32 25.79
C ILE A 48 -4.36 -2.68 25.60
N THR A 49 -3.53 -3.69 25.44
CA THR A 49 -3.95 -5.10 25.45
C THR A 49 -3.86 -5.66 26.86
N ALA A 50 -4.95 -6.22 27.36
CA ALA A 50 -5.03 -7.08 28.54
C ALA A 50 -5.21 -8.53 28.08
N SER A 51 -4.27 -9.40 28.45
CA SER A 51 -4.25 -10.80 28.03
C SER A 51 -4.04 -11.73 29.22
N GLY A 52 -4.36 -13.00 29.06
CA GLY A 52 -4.18 -13.99 30.12
C GLY A 52 -4.84 -15.32 29.81
N THR A 53 -5.01 -16.11 30.86
CA THR A 53 -5.61 -17.45 30.80
C THR A 53 -6.73 -17.58 31.84
N THR A 54 -7.81 -18.28 31.49
CA THR A 54 -8.93 -18.68 32.38
C THR A 54 -9.39 -20.10 32.00
N GLY A 55 -10.56 -20.56 32.47
CA GLY A 55 -11.17 -21.79 31.99
C GLY A 55 -11.48 -21.76 30.47
N PRO A 56 -11.37 -22.89 29.76
CA PRO A 56 -11.73 -22.98 28.35
C PRO A 56 -13.11 -22.43 28.03
N ASN A 57 -13.22 -21.59 26.99
CA ASN A 57 -14.47 -21.01 26.49
C ASN A 57 -15.24 -20.15 27.52
N GLU A 58 -14.61 -19.72 28.61
CA GLU A 58 -15.24 -18.83 29.60
C GLU A 58 -15.31 -17.38 29.11
N TRP A 59 -16.34 -16.67 29.54
CA TRP A 59 -16.41 -15.22 29.36
C TRP A 59 -15.54 -14.51 30.39
N VAL A 60 -14.73 -13.57 29.92
CA VAL A 60 -13.80 -12.76 30.72
C VAL A 60 -14.24 -11.31 30.66
N PRO A 61 -14.95 -10.80 31.68
CA PRO A 61 -15.20 -9.37 31.81
C PRO A 61 -13.91 -8.64 32.23
N LEU A 62 -13.75 -7.41 31.77
CA LEU A 62 -12.69 -6.48 32.14
C LEU A 62 -13.31 -5.17 32.61
N LYS A 63 -12.76 -4.61 33.69
CA LYS A 63 -13.03 -3.23 34.10
C LYS A 63 -11.73 -2.54 34.47
N ALA A 64 -11.57 -1.27 34.11
CA ALA A 64 -10.55 -0.40 34.69
C ALA A 64 -11.24 0.60 35.60
N VAL A 65 -10.76 0.69 36.85
CA VAL A 65 -11.32 1.56 37.87
C VAL A 65 -10.31 2.65 38.22
N ASP A 66 -10.75 3.91 38.21
CA ASP A 66 -9.93 5.03 38.64
C ASP A 66 -9.87 5.19 40.17
N GLU A 67 -9.01 6.08 40.65
CA GLU A 67 -8.81 6.36 42.09
C GLU A 67 -10.07 6.90 42.78
N SER A 68 -11.03 7.46 42.03
CA SER A 68 -12.32 7.93 42.55
C SER A 68 -13.40 6.83 42.59
N GLY A 69 -13.09 5.63 42.11
CA GLY A 69 -14.03 4.52 41.96
C GLY A 69 -14.88 4.59 40.70
N GLY A 70 -14.58 5.51 39.78
CA GLY A 70 -15.18 5.55 38.45
C GLY A 70 -14.69 4.40 37.57
N ILE A 71 -15.53 3.95 36.64
CA ILE A 71 -15.20 2.85 35.71
C ILE A 71 -15.09 3.43 34.29
N PRO A 72 -13.94 4.03 33.91
CA PRO A 72 -13.75 4.58 32.58
C PRO A 72 -13.70 3.53 31.46
N VAL A 73 -13.35 2.29 31.78
CA VAL A 73 -13.26 1.19 30.81
C VAL A 73 -14.01 -0.02 31.33
N PHE A 74 -14.88 -0.57 30.50
CA PHE A 74 -15.56 -1.85 30.73
C PHE A 74 -15.69 -2.58 29.41
N ASP A 75 -15.28 -3.84 29.36
CA ASP A 75 -15.33 -4.68 28.16
C ASP A 75 -15.44 -6.16 28.55
N SER A 76 -15.58 -7.05 27.58
CA SER A 76 -15.54 -8.49 27.79
C SER A 76 -15.13 -9.24 26.54
N THR A 77 -14.45 -10.37 26.70
CA THR A 77 -14.18 -11.29 25.59
C THR A 77 -14.44 -12.73 26.02
N LYS A 78 -14.57 -13.64 25.07
CA LYS A 78 -14.66 -15.07 25.34
C LYS A 78 -13.29 -15.71 25.14
N ALA A 79 -12.82 -16.46 26.13
CA ALA A 79 -11.59 -17.22 26.03
C ALA A 79 -11.71 -18.33 24.97
N ASP A 80 -10.59 -18.74 24.39
CA ASP A 80 -10.54 -19.83 23.41
C ASP A 80 -10.71 -21.22 24.09
N ALA A 81 -10.68 -22.28 23.27
CA ALA A 81 -10.77 -23.66 23.76
C ALA A 81 -9.60 -24.10 24.66
N ASN A 82 -8.52 -23.32 24.70
CA ASN A 82 -7.37 -23.54 25.58
C ASN A 82 -7.40 -22.60 26.80
N GLY A 83 -8.40 -21.71 26.90
CA GLY A 83 -8.56 -20.75 27.98
C GLY A 83 -7.79 -19.44 27.79
N ASN A 84 -7.17 -19.19 26.64
CA ASN A 84 -6.48 -17.92 26.38
C ASN A 84 -7.47 -16.83 26.01
N TYR A 85 -7.20 -15.60 26.45
CA TYR A 85 -8.00 -14.44 26.08
C TYR A 85 -7.14 -13.20 25.84
N SER A 86 -7.67 -12.25 25.08
CA SER A 86 -7.08 -10.93 24.82
C SER A 86 -8.18 -9.89 24.65
N ILE A 87 -8.03 -8.74 25.29
CA ILE A 87 -8.95 -7.60 25.25
C ILE A 87 -8.13 -6.34 24.96
N ASP A 88 -8.44 -5.65 23.86
CA ASP A 88 -7.84 -4.37 23.53
C ASP A 88 -8.78 -3.23 23.91
N PHE A 89 -8.30 -2.29 24.73
CA PHE A 89 -9.06 -1.10 25.12
C PHE A 89 -8.24 0.17 24.93
N LYS A 90 -8.90 1.28 24.61
CA LYS A 90 -8.27 2.61 24.52
C LYS A 90 -8.48 3.40 25.79
N ILE A 91 -7.48 4.19 26.17
CA ILE A 91 -7.60 5.12 27.30
C ILE A 91 -8.54 6.28 26.91
N PRO A 92 -9.70 6.43 27.57
CA PRO A 92 -10.66 7.48 27.24
C PRO A 92 -10.13 8.88 27.54
N ALA A 93 -10.68 9.88 26.86
CA ALA A 93 -10.38 11.28 27.13
C ALA A 93 -10.75 11.67 28.57
N GLY A 94 -9.89 12.48 29.22
CA GLY A 94 -10.12 12.97 30.58
C GLY A 94 -9.75 11.99 31.70
N VAL A 95 -9.26 10.80 31.38
CA VAL A 95 -8.72 9.85 32.36
C VAL A 95 -7.25 10.16 32.64
N SER A 96 -6.86 10.20 33.92
CA SER A 96 -5.49 10.39 34.37
C SER A 96 -5.28 9.77 35.75
N GLY A 97 -4.03 9.56 36.16
CA GLY A 97 -3.69 8.92 37.43
C GLY A 97 -3.66 7.40 37.32
N THR A 98 -3.86 6.70 38.44
CA THR A 98 -3.76 5.24 38.47
C THR A 98 -5.09 4.58 38.13
N LEU A 99 -5.07 3.64 37.17
CA LEU A 99 -6.16 2.71 36.93
C LEU A 99 -5.82 1.33 37.51
N THR A 100 -6.77 0.76 38.24
CA THR A 100 -6.76 -0.66 38.60
C THR A 100 -7.56 -1.41 37.55
N VAL A 101 -6.88 -2.21 36.72
CA VAL A 101 -7.50 -3.07 35.72
C VAL A 101 -7.79 -4.42 36.36
N THR A 102 -9.05 -4.84 36.36
CA THR A 102 -9.52 -6.11 36.90
C THR A 102 -10.15 -6.94 35.79
N VAL A 103 -9.78 -8.22 35.71
CA VAL A 103 -10.44 -9.22 34.88
C VAL A 103 -11.10 -10.30 35.73
N GLY A 104 -12.16 -10.90 35.22
CA GLY A 104 -12.90 -11.98 35.89
C GLY A 104 -14.00 -11.46 36.83
N GLU A 105 -14.65 -12.39 37.53
CA GLU A 105 -15.83 -12.10 38.36
C GLU A 105 -15.83 -12.85 39.70
N GLY A 106 -16.63 -12.34 40.64
CA GLY A 106 -16.77 -12.92 41.96
C GLY A 106 -15.44 -13.00 42.72
N ARG A 107 -15.00 -14.21 43.06
CA ARG A 107 -13.72 -14.46 43.76
C ARG A 107 -12.58 -14.82 42.81
N ASN A 108 -12.85 -15.09 41.52
CA ASN A 108 -11.84 -15.44 40.54
C ASN A 108 -11.49 -14.20 39.70
N VAL A 109 -10.64 -13.33 40.25
CA VAL A 109 -10.24 -12.08 39.61
C VAL A 109 -8.72 -11.93 39.58
N ALA A 110 -8.20 -11.30 38.54
CA ALA A 110 -6.81 -10.86 38.47
C ALA A 110 -6.75 -9.34 38.28
N ASN A 111 -5.79 -8.70 38.94
CA ASN A 111 -5.64 -7.24 38.94
C ASN A 111 -4.28 -6.82 38.35
N GLY A 112 -4.28 -5.71 37.63
CA GLY A 112 -3.11 -5.04 37.10
C GLY A 112 -3.20 -3.54 37.37
N ILE A 113 -2.03 -2.89 37.48
CA ILE A 113 -1.94 -1.45 37.67
C ILE A 113 -1.51 -0.81 36.35
N LEU A 114 -2.22 0.23 35.92
CA LEU A 114 -1.90 1.03 34.75
C LEU A 114 -1.85 2.51 35.14
N ILE A 115 -0.71 3.15 34.91
CA ILE A 115 -0.50 4.58 35.20
C ILE A 115 -0.84 5.40 33.96
N VAL A 116 -1.83 6.28 34.04
CA VAL A 116 -2.25 7.15 32.94
C VAL A 116 -1.72 8.56 33.13
N GLY A 117 -0.76 8.96 32.30
CA GLY A 117 -0.20 10.31 32.30
C GLY A 117 -1.05 11.32 31.52
N THR A 118 -1.03 12.59 31.93
CA THR A 118 -1.63 13.72 31.17
C THR A 118 -0.72 14.27 30.09
N THR A 119 0.47 13.69 29.90
CA THR A 119 1.42 14.10 28.87
C THR A 119 2.23 12.86 28.50
N PRO A 120 2.39 12.54 27.19
CA PRO A 120 3.43 11.62 26.77
C PRO A 120 4.77 12.06 27.37
N PRO A 121 5.70 11.13 27.69
CA PRO A 121 7.04 11.54 28.07
C PRO A 121 7.58 12.54 27.05
N ALA A 122 8.19 13.63 27.53
CA ALA A 122 8.76 14.65 26.66
C ALA A 122 9.76 13.98 25.72
N ASP A 123 9.56 14.14 24.41
CA ASP A 123 10.50 13.59 23.46
C ASP A 123 11.84 14.32 23.58
N THR A 124 12.91 13.56 23.77
CA THR A 124 14.29 14.07 23.91
C THR A 124 15.19 13.57 22.79
N THR A 125 14.67 12.72 21.91
CA THR A 125 15.42 12.18 20.78
C THR A 125 15.21 13.11 19.60
N ALA A 126 16.29 13.50 18.93
CA ALA A 126 16.17 14.31 17.72
C ALA A 126 15.92 13.43 16.49
N PRO A 127 15.21 13.95 15.46
CA PRO A 127 15.04 13.24 14.20
C PRO A 127 16.36 12.85 13.52
N SER A 128 16.35 11.72 12.82
CA SER A 128 17.51 11.14 12.13
C SER A 128 17.19 10.74 10.69
N TRP A 129 18.21 10.53 9.86
CA TRP A 129 18.06 10.03 8.48
C TRP A 129 18.76 8.69 8.34
N SER A 130 17.99 7.67 7.98
CA SER A 130 18.50 6.38 7.50
C SER A 130 18.94 6.44 6.04
N ASN A 131 18.26 7.26 5.22
CA ASN A 131 18.60 7.52 3.82
C ASN A 131 18.61 9.03 3.58
N ALA A 132 19.78 9.67 3.70
CA ALA A 132 19.91 11.12 3.58
C ALA A 132 20.18 11.53 2.12
N GLY A 133 19.19 12.14 1.46
CA GLY A 133 19.31 12.70 0.12
C GLY A 133 18.84 14.15 0.06
N LEU A 134 19.58 15.01 -0.63
CA LEU A 134 19.19 16.38 -0.96
C LEU A 134 19.63 16.67 -2.40
N THR A 135 18.69 17.07 -3.24
CA THR A 135 18.93 17.41 -4.64
C THR A 135 18.51 18.86 -4.90
N ALA A 136 19.19 19.48 -5.86
CA ALA A 136 18.82 20.79 -6.38
C ALA A 136 18.39 20.62 -7.84
N SER A 137 17.26 21.21 -8.20
CA SER A 137 16.70 21.20 -9.56
C SER A 137 16.26 22.61 -9.96
N SER A 138 15.79 22.77 -11.20
CA SER A 138 15.30 24.06 -11.72
C SER A 138 16.30 25.22 -11.53
N VAL A 139 17.60 24.92 -11.64
CA VAL A 139 18.67 25.88 -11.36
C VAL A 139 18.68 26.95 -12.44
N THR A 140 18.32 28.17 -12.06
CA THR A 140 18.40 29.35 -12.91
C THR A 140 19.62 30.18 -12.53
N ARG A 141 19.72 31.39 -13.09
CA ARG A 141 20.74 32.36 -12.69
C ARG A 141 20.52 32.93 -11.28
N ASN A 142 19.32 32.84 -10.73
CA ASN A 142 18.98 33.49 -9.45
C ASN A 142 18.02 32.68 -8.55
N SER A 143 17.68 31.46 -8.94
CA SER A 143 16.78 30.58 -8.20
C SER A 143 17.09 29.10 -8.44
N LEU A 144 16.56 28.24 -7.58
CA LEU A 144 16.55 26.79 -7.72
C LEU A 144 15.49 26.19 -6.80
N THR A 145 15.18 24.91 -6.97
CA THR A 145 14.30 24.15 -6.08
C THR A 145 15.11 23.07 -5.39
N LEU A 146 14.99 22.97 -4.07
CA LEU A 146 15.59 21.90 -3.27
C LEU A 146 14.56 20.83 -2.97
N THR A 147 14.96 19.55 -3.02
CA THR A 147 14.11 18.42 -2.61
C THR A 147 14.93 17.44 -1.78
N TRP A 148 14.36 16.91 -0.70
CA TRP A 148 15.08 16.02 0.22
C TRP A 148 14.25 14.82 0.66
N THR A 149 14.94 13.78 1.12
CA THR A 149 14.31 12.60 1.73
C THR A 149 13.79 12.89 3.13
N SER A 150 12.72 12.21 3.52
CA SER A 150 12.12 12.38 4.86
C SER A 150 13.06 11.91 5.96
N ALA A 151 13.06 12.63 7.08
CA ALA A 151 13.66 12.17 8.32
C ALA A 151 12.66 11.28 9.09
N THR A 152 13.18 10.47 10.00
CA THR A 152 12.40 9.63 10.90
C THR A 152 12.69 10.00 12.35
N ASP A 153 11.66 9.89 13.17
CA ASP A 153 11.69 10.22 14.59
C ASP A 153 10.74 9.28 15.36
N ASN A 154 10.97 9.05 16.64
CA ASN A 154 10.14 8.17 17.47
C ASN A 154 8.75 8.74 17.78
N VAL A 155 8.56 10.06 17.74
CA VAL A 155 7.23 10.70 17.92
C VAL A 155 6.78 11.37 16.64
N GLY A 156 7.69 11.93 15.86
CA GLY A 156 7.43 12.40 14.50
C GLY A 156 8.09 13.73 14.16
N VAL A 157 8.34 13.93 12.87
CA VAL A 157 8.98 15.14 12.34
C VAL A 157 7.92 16.21 12.09
N THR A 158 8.11 17.40 12.66
CA THR A 158 7.17 18.53 12.57
C THR A 158 7.68 19.66 11.69
N GLY A 159 8.98 19.70 11.36
CA GLY A 159 9.54 20.73 10.50
C GLY A 159 10.93 20.42 9.94
N TYR A 160 11.28 21.15 8.88
CA TYR A 160 12.61 21.14 8.28
C TYR A 160 13.18 22.56 8.20
N ARG A 161 14.43 22.73 8.62
CA ARG A 161 15.21 23.95 8.45
C ARG A 161 16.16 23.80 7.28
N VAL A 162 16.03 24.68 6.30
CA VAL A 162 16.88 24.75 5.11
C VAL A 162 17.93 25.83 5.34
N TYR A 163 19.20 25.48 5.16
CA TYR A 163 20.34 26.37 5.34
C TYR A 163 21.03 26.64 4.01
N LYS A 164 21.52 27.87 3.83
CA LYS A 164 22.39 28.30 2.71
C LYS A 164 23.71 28.79 3.29
N ASP A 165 24.83 28.13 2.95
CA ASP A 165 26.19 28.46 3.41
C ASP A 165 26.31 28.65 4.94
N SER A 166 25.52 27.87 5.71
CA SER A 166 25.36 27.91 7.18
C SER A 166 24.33 28.90 7.74
N ALA A 167 23.81 29.85 6.97
CA ALA A 167 22.71 30.71 7.40
C ALA A 167 21.36 30.00 7.23
N LEU A 168 20.48 30.10 8.23
CA LEU A 168 19.11 29.58 8.10
C LEU A 168 18.38 30.40 7.03
N LEU A 169 17.97 29.72 5.95
CA LEU A 169 17.23 30.33 4.85
C LEU A 169 15.72 30.29 5.10
N SER A 170 15.20 29.12 5.49
CA SER A 170 13.76 28.91 5.67
C SER A 170 13.47 27.77 6.64
N THR A 171 12.27 27.78 7.22
CA THR A 171 11.70 26.64 7.96
C THR A 171 10.38 26.25 7.30
N VAL A 172 10.26 24.99 6.90
CA VAL A 172 9.05 24.42 6.29
C VAL A 172 8.43 23.36 7.19
N SER A 173 7.16 23.03 6.96
CA SER A 173 6.44 22.03 7.76
C SER A 173 7.01 20.62 7.58
N GLY A 174 6.78 19.72 8.55
CA GLY A 174 7.25 18.33 8.51
C GLY A 174 6.67 17.50 7.37
N GLY A 175 5.55 17.93 6.79
CA GLY A 175 5.00 17.34 5.56
C GLY A 175 5.63 17.86 4.27
N SER A 176 6.47 18.89 4.33
CA SER A 176 7.13 19.49 3.17
C SER A 176 8.51 18.88 2.95
N LEU A 177 8.73 18.32 1.77
CA LEU A 177 10.01 17.73 1.34
C LEU A 177 10.68 18.54 0.22
N SER A 178 10.24 19.78 0.01
CA SER A 178 10.73 20.68 -1.03
C SER A 178 10.74 22.14 -0.57
N CYS A 179 11.66 22.94 -1.10
CA CYS A 179 11.74 24.38 -0.90
C CYS A 179 12.31 25.09 -2.13
N ASP A 180 11.60 26.08 -2.63
CA ASP A 180 12.12 27.00 -3.65
C ASP A 180 13.04 28.03 -3.00
N VAL A 181 14.19 28.26 -3.63
CA VAL A 181 15.21 29.23 -3.23
C VAL A 181 15.31 30.28 -4.31
N THR A 182 15.16 31.56 -3.93
CA THR A 182 15.25 32.70 -4.85
C THR A 182 16.26 33.72 -4.33
N GLY A 183 16.58 34.74 -5.14
CA GLY A 183 17.51 35.80 -4.75
C GLY A 183 18.98 35.35 -4.71
N LEU A 184 19.35 34.36 -5.53
CA LEU A 184 20.74 33.92 -5.68
C LEU A 184 21.49 34.79 -6.69
N THR A 185 22.80 34.94 -6.49
CA THR A 185 23.70 35.59 -7.45
C THR A 185 24.05 34.62 -8.59
N PRO A 186 24.02 35.05 -9.86
CA PRO A 186 24.45 34.25 -11.02
C PRO A 186 25.89 33.75 -10.94
N GLY A 187 26.17 32.56 -11.49
CA GLY A 187 27.52 31.98 -11.55
C GLY A 187 28.17 31.70 -10.19
N THR A 188 27.38 31.63 -9.12
CA THR A 188 27.87 31.51 -7.74
C THR A 188 27.53 30.15 -7.18
N SER A 189 28.49 29.49 -6.53
CA SER A 189 28.29 28.22 -5.86
C SER A 189 27.76 28.42 -4.45
N TYR A 190 26.71 27.67 -4.10
CA TYR A 190 26.06 27.67 -2.79
C TYR A 190 26.03 26.25 -2.24
N THR A 191 26.19 26.11 -0.93
CA THR A 191 25.97 24.85 -0.22
C THR A 191 24.66 24.91 0.55
N PHE A 192 23.80 23.94 0.31
CA PHE A 192 22.54 23.78 1.01
C PHE A 192 22.58 22.59 1.96
N LYS A 193 21.94 22.74 3.12
CA LYS A 193 21.79 21.67 4.12
C LYS A 193 20.37 21.70 4.70
N VAL A 194 19.82 20.53 4.98
CA VAL A 194 18.53 20.40 5.65
C VAL A 194 18.72 19.79 7.04
N LYS A 195 18.02 20.32 8.04
CA LYS A 195 17.87 19.74 9.38
C LYS A 195 16.40 19.49 9.68
N ALA A 196 16.09 18.48 10.47
CA ALA A 196 14.74 18.07 10.82
C ALA A 196 14.50 18.34 12.30
N GLY A 197 13.28 18.72 12.64
CA GLY A 197 12.85 19.01 14.00
C GLY A 197 11.54 18.32 14.33
N ASP A 198 11.33 18.05 15.61
CA ASP A 198 10.13 17.40 16.16
C ASP A 198 9.26 18.37 16.97
N ALA A 199 8.19 17.86 17.57
CA ALA A 199 7.29 18.62 18.45
C ALA A 199 7.91 18.95 19.82
N GLY A 200 8.91 18.17 20.26
CA GLY A 200 9.69 18.39 21.49
C GLY A 200 10.72 19.53 21.36
N GLY A 201 10.94 20.03 20.14
CA GLY A 201 11.92 21.07 19.85
C GLY A 201 13.33 20.54 19.65
N ASN A 202 13.52 19.22 19.55
CA ASN A 202 14.81 18.64 19.24
C ASN A 202 15.07 18.78 17.75
N TRP A 203 16.27 19.26 17.40
CA TRP A 203 16.70 19.41 16.01
C TRP A 203 17.89 18.50 15.75
N SER A 204 17.89 17.88 14.58
CA SER A 204 19.00 17.04 14.16
C SER A 204 20.32 17.81 14.08
N THR A 205 21.42 17.14 14.42
CA THR A 205 22.78 17.71 14.31
C THR A 205 23.33 17.54 12.89
N SER A 206 23.03 16.41 12.26
CA SER A 206 23.33 16.07 10.86
C SER A 206 22.09 16.23 9.96
N GLY A 207 22.27 15.98 8.67
CA GLY A 207 21.23 16.03 7.65
C GLY A 207 21.83 16.12 6.24
N PRO A 208 21.05 15.90 5.18
CA PRO A 208 21.58 15.85 3.83
C PRO A 208 22.05 17.24 3.37
N SER A 209 23.09 17.27 2.54
CA SER A 209 23.68 18.48 2.00
C SER A 209 24.03 18.33 0.52
N THR A 210 23.98 19.43 -0.23
CA THR A 210 24.36 19.47 -1.64
C THR A 210 24.96 20.83 -1.99
N SER A 211 25.87 20.87 -2.97
CA SER A 211 26.45 22.10 -3.48
C SER A 211 26.00 22.30 -4.93
N VAL A 212 25.56 23.52 -5.25
CA VAL A 212 24.98 23.85 -6.56
C VAL A 212 25.45 25.23 -6.99
N THR A 213 25.83 25.35 -8.26
CA THR A 213 26.28 26.60 -8.87
C THR A 213 25.19 27.14 -9.77
N THR A 214 24.75 28.37 -9.54
CA THR A 214 23.75 29.05 -10.38
C THR A 214 24.29 29.35 -11.77
N LEU A 215 23.39 29.52 -12.75
CA LEU A 215 23.78 29.85 -14.11
C LEU A 215 24.46 31.23 -14.18
N SER A 216 25.53 31.35 -14.96
CA SER A 216 26.25 32.61 -15.17
C SER A 216 25.45 33.60 -16.01
N GLY A 217 25.60 34.89 -15.72
CA GLY A 217 24.98 35.97 -16.50
C GLY A 217 25.87 36.41 -17.66
N GLY A 218 25.67 35.87 -18.86
CA GLY A 218 26.36 36.37 -20.07
C GLY A 218 25.84 35.70 -21.34
N GLY A 219 25.41 36.51 -22.31
CA GLY A 219 24.95 36.05 -23.63
C GLY A 219 26.10 35.68 -24.57
N GLY A 220 25.78 34.86 -25.58
CA GLY A 220 26.68 34.47 -26.66
C GLY A 220 26.70 32.96 -26.88
N GLY A 221 26.26 32.52 -28.06
CA GLY A 221 26.13 31.12 -28.44
C GLY A 221 27.40 30.30 -28.22
N GLY A 222 27.33 29.42 -27.22
CA GLY A 222 28.15 28.23 -27.03
C GLY A 222 27.20 27.08 -26.66
N PRO A 223 27.58 25.81 -26.87
CA PRO A 223 26.63 24.72 -26.93
C PRO A 223 25.81 24.69 -25.64
N THR A 224 24.50 24.90 -25.75
CA THR A 224 23.56 24.65 -24.67
C THR A 224 23.75 23.20 -24.25
N THR A 225 24.49 22.97 -23.16
CA THR A 225 24.39 21.72 -22.43
C THR A 225 23.00 21.70 -21.85
N THR A 226 22.07 21.16 -22.64
CA THR A 226 20.69 20.96 -22.24
C THR A 226 20.70 20.19 -20.93
N GLN A 227 20.20 20.80 -19.85
CA GLN A 227 20.17 20.19 -18.52
C GLN A 227 18.97 19.27 -18.38
N ALA A 228 19.14 18.21 -17.58
CA ALA A 228 18.08 17.26 -17.29
C ALA A 228 16.93 17.97 -16.56
N VAL A 229 15.70 17.67 -16.96
CA VAL A 229 14.49 18.30 -16.38
C VAL A 229 14.09 17.58 -15.10
N THR A 230 13.46 18.26 -14.14
CA THR A 230 12.86 17.62 -12.95
C THR A 230 11.46 18.19 -12.74
N SER A 231 10.44 17.33 -12.71
CA SER A 231 9.05 17.70 -12.46
C SER A 231 8.40 16.71 -11.51
N VAL A 232 7.47 17.16 -10.67
CA VAL A 232 6.66 16.32 -9.76
C VAL A 232 5.15 16.47 -10.03
N THR A 233 4.76 17.15 -11.10
CA THR A 233 3.37 17.43 -11.45
C THR A 233 2.75 16.41 -12.41
N GLY A 234 3.51 15.39 -12.79
CA GLY A 234 3.13 14.36 -13.75
C GLY A 234 3.37 14.75 -15.20
N THR A 235 3.98 15.90 -15.50
CA THR A 235 4.31 16.27 -16.88
C THR A 235 5.53 17.17 -16.98
N ALA A 236 6.32 17.03 -18.04
CA ALA A 236 7.42 17.92 -18.38
C ALA A 236 7.79 17.85 -19.87
N THR A 237 8.31 18.94 -20.41
CA THR A 237 8.98 18.92 -21.72
C THR A 237 10.44 18.52 -21.53
N VAL A 238 10.85 17.38 -22.07
CA VAL A 238 12.16 16.78 -21.91
C VAL A 238 12.92 16.83 -23.23
N THR A 239 14.15 17.34 -23.21
CA THR A 239 15.01 17.27 -24.38
C THR A 239 15.82 15.96 -24.37
N PRO A 240 15.83 15.18 -25.46
CA PRO A 240 16.46 13.86 -25.49
C PRO A 240 17.92 13.81 -25.05
N GLY A 241 18.73 14.78 -25.46
CA GLY A 241 20.14 14.86 -25.10
C GLY A 241 20.41 15.05 -23.60
N ALA A 242 19.39 15.43 -22.82
CA ALA A 242 19.52 15.74 -21.40
C ALA A 242 18.83 14.72 -20.49
N GLY A 243 17.68 14.19 -20.90
CA GLY A 243 16.84 13.35 -20.04
C GLY A 243 16.17 14.16 -18.91
N GLY A 244 15.76 13.49 -17.84
CA GLY A 244 15.10 14.12 -16.71
C GLY A 244 14.31 13.18 -15.81
N PHE A 245 13.80 13.73 -14.71
CA PHE A 245 12.91 13.09 -13.75
C PHE A 245 11.49 13.66 -13.90
N ILE A 246 10.48 12.80 -13.98
CA ILE A 246 9.07 13.18 -14.03
C ILE A 246 8.33 12.32 -13.01
N GLY A 247 7.88 12.94 -11.93
CA GLY A 247 7.04 12.34 -10.90
C GLY A 247 5.61 12.87 -10.95
N LEU A 248 4.67 12.09 -10.43
CA LEU A 248 3.31 12.49 -10.07
C LEU A 248 3.23 12.45 -8.54
N GLY A 249 3.64 13.54 -7.88
CA GLY A 249 3.82 13.56 -6.43
C GLY A 249 4.74 12.44 -5.94
N SER A 250 4.32 11.73 -4.89
CA SER A 250 4.99 10.53 -4.37
C SER A 250 4.43 9.22 -4.95
N GLU A 251 3.49 9.31 -5.90
CA GLU A 251 2.71 8.16 -6.36
C GLU A 251 3.43 7.31 -7.41
N ALA A 252 4.00 7.97 -8.42
CA ALA A 252 4.67 7.33 -9.55
C ALA A 252 5.74 8.27 -10.11
N SER A 253 6.86 7.73 -10.58
CA SER A 253 7.89 8.51 -11.26
C SER A 253 8.64 7.74 -12.32
N ILE A 254 9.25 8.49 -13.22
CA ILE A 254 10.18 8.03 -14.24
C ILE A 254 11.47 8.86 -14.18
N GLU A 255 12.61 8.18 -14.22
CA GLU A 255 13.93 8.77 -14.47
C GLU A 255 14.44 8.38 -15.85
N ILE A 256 14.70 9.39 -16.67
CA ILE A 256 15.16 9.29 -18.05
C ILE A 256 16.62 9.72 -18.12
N PRO A 257 17.58 8.82 -18.40
CA PRO A 257 18.95 9.22 -18.60
C PRO A 257 19.12 9.99 -19.93
N ALA A 258 20.20 10.77 -20.01
CA ALA A 258 20.56 11.46 -21.24
C ALA A 258 20.68 10.49 -22.43
N ASN A 259 20.03 10.86 -23.53
CA ASN A 259 19.93 10.11 -24.78
C ASN A 259 19.11 8.80 -24.69
N ALA A 260 18.30 8.61 -23.64
CA ALA A 260 17.33 7.52 -23.60
C ALA A 260 16.15 7.78 -24.53
N LEU A 261 15.67 9.02 -24.61
CA LEU A 261 14.68 9.42 -25.60
C LEU A 261 15.33 9.45 -27.00
N THR A 262 14.56 9.05 -28.01
CA THR A 262 14.91 9.11 -29.43
C THR A 262 14.75 10.54 -29.98
N GLY A 263 15.52 10.84 -31.03
CA GLY A 263 15.48 12.14 -31.70
C GLY A 263 16.25 13.24 -30.96
N THR A 264 16.11 14.47 -31.45
CA THR A 264 16.83 15.65 -30.94
C THR A 264 15.90 16.78 -30.49
N GLY A 265 14.63 16.75 -30.93
CA GLY A 265 13.61 17.72 -30.52
C GLY A 265 13.09 17.41 -29.12
N ALA A 266 12.70 18.46 -28.38
CA ALA A 266 12.09 18.29 -27.07
C ALA A 266 10.70 17.64 -27.20
N VAL A 267 10.38 16.73 -26.28
CA VAL A 267 9.15 15.94 -26.26
C VAL A 267 8.43 16.12 -24.94
N GLU A 268 7.10 16.10 -24.91
CA GLU A 268 6.34 16.04 -23.66
C GLU A 268 6.42 14.62 -23.10
N VAL A 269 6.85 14.49 -21.85
CA VAL A 269 6.74 13.25 -21.08
C VAL A 269 5.70 13.45 -19.99
N LYS A 270 4.73 12.54 -19.91
CA LYS A 270 3.60 12.62 -18.98
C LYS A 270 3.39 11.30 -18.25
N VAL A 271 3.13 11.39 -16.96
CA VAL A 271 2.73 10.31 -16.04
C VAL A 271 1.36 10.67 -15.49
N ARG A 272 0.37 9.80 -15.68
CA ARG A 272 -0.99 10.01 -15.16
C ARG A 272 -1.55 8.77 -14.51
N LYS A 273 -2.38 8.99 -13.49
CA LYS A 273 -3.19 7.94 -12.88
C LYS A 273 -4.35 7.58 -13.79
N VAL A 274 -4.55 6.29 -14.04
CA VAL A 274 -5.67 5.77 -14.82
C VAL A 274 -6.84 5.51 -13.89
N THR A 275 -7.94 6.23 -14.07
CA THR A 275 -9.17 6.10 -13.26
C THR A 275 -10.21 5.15 -13.87
N ALA A 276 -9.92 4.56 -15.04
CA ALA A 276 -10.82 3.67 -15.76
C ALA A 276 -10.57 2.18 -15.45
N SER A 277 -11.67 1.45 -15.27
CA SER A 277 -11.84 0.06 -14.83
C SER A 277 -11.25 -1.05 -15.74
N SER A 278 -10.29 -0.76 -16.60
CA SER A 278 -9.72 -1.75 -17.52
C SER A 278 -8.53 -2.48 -16.89
N ALA A 279 -8.79 -3.73 -16.52
CA ALA A 279 -7.85 -4.83 -16.35
C ALA A 279 -6.96 -4.80 -15.10
N VAL A 280 -7.47 -5.23 -13.95
CA VAL A 280 -6.68 -6.15 -13.10
C VAL A 280 -7.18 -7.55 -13.48
N PRO A 281 -6.35 -8.45 -14.06
CA PRO A 281 -6.82 -9.77 -14.45
C PRO A 281 -7.25 -10.58 -13.22
N ALA A 282 -8.19 -11.50 -13.40
CA ALA A 282 -8.56 -12.44 -12.35
C ALA A 282 -7.30 -13.20 -11.88
N GLY A 283 -7.03 -13.20 -10.57
CA GLY A 283 -5.83 -13.81 -9.98
C GLY A 283 -4.74 -12.83 -9.54
N PHE A 284 -4.85 -11.54 -9.90
CA PHE A 284 -3.97 -10.49 -9.39
C PHE A 284 -4.65 -9.66 -8.31
N LYS A 285 -3.87 -9.32 -7.28
CA LYS A 285 -4.30 -8.41 -6.23
C LYS A 285 -3.56 -7.09 -6.41
N LEU A 286 -4.30 -6.04 -6.69
CA LEU A 286 -3.73 -4.71 -6.88
C LEU A 286 -3.24 -4.16 -5.53
N ALA A 287 -1.98 -3.76 -5.47
CA ALA A 287 -1.37 -3.16 -4.28
C ALA A 287 -1.20 -1.64 -4.42
N GLY A 288 -1.22 -1.10 -5.64
CA GLY A 288 -1.12 0.35 -5.94
C GLY A 288 -2.20 0.84 -6.90
N SER A 289 -1.96 1.96 -7.57
CA SER A 289 -2.81 2.40 -8.69
C SER A 289 -2.20 2.02 -10.04
N VAL A 290 -2.99 2.10 -11.11
CA VAL A 290 -2.51 1.97 -12.48
C VAL A 290 -2.05 3.34 -12.99
N TYR A 291 -0.86 3.40 -13.54
CA TYR A 291 -0.27 4.61 -14.11
C TYR A 291 0.03 4.42 -15.59
N GLU A 292 -0.28 5.42 -16.40
CA GLU A 292 0.07 5.46 -17.82
C GLU A 292 1.16 6.50 -18.04
N PHE A 293 2.20 6.10 -18.78
CA PHE A 293 3.30 6.95 -19.18
C PHE A 293 3.14 7.22 -20.68
N SER A 294 3.35 8.47 -21.10
CA SER A 294 3.30 8.84 -22.51
C SER A 294 4.41 9.78 -22.91
N VAL A 295 4.83 9.68 -24.17
CA VAL A 295 5.75 10.60 -24.85
C VAL A 295 5.02 11.22 -26.03
N ASP A 296 4.88 12.55 -26.05
CA ASP A 296 4.06 13.31 -27.02
C ASP A 296 2.64 12.73 -27.19
N GLY A 297 2.04 12.29 -26.07
CA GLY A 297 0.70 11.70 -26.05
C GLY A 297 0.60 10.28 -26.61
N LYS A 298 1.72 9.62 -26.95
CA LYS A 298 1.75 8.21 -27.34
C LYS A 298 1.82 7.32 -26.10
N ASN A 299 0.95 6.31 -26.04
CA ASN A 299 0.86 5.36 -24.92
C ASN A 299 1.83 4.17 -25.05
N SER A 300 2.68 4.17 -26.07
CA SER A 300 3.79 3.25 -26.25
C SER A 300 5.02 3.98 -26.77
N TYR A 301 6.19 3.65 -26.23
CA TYR A 301 7.46 4.25 -26.60
C TYR A 301 8.63 3.33 -26.26
N ASN A 302 9.62 3.22 -27.16
CA ASN A 302 10.86 2.46 -26.92
C ASN A 302 12.03 3.44 -26.73
N PHE A 303 12.81 3.25 -25.68
CA PHE A 303 13.97 4.06 -25.34
C PHE A 303 15.25 3.47 -25.93
N ASN A 304 16.20 4.35 -26.24
CA ASN A 304 17.56 3.96 -26.62
C ASN A 304 18.41 3.48 -25.44
N LYS A 305 17.97 3.76 -24.21
CA LYS A 305 18.60 3.34 -22.95
C LYS A 305 17.51 3.07 -21.92
N ASP A 306 17.80 2.14 -21.03
CA ASP A 306 16.91 1.84 -19.92
C ASP A 306 16.62 3.08 -19.07
N VAL A 307 15.37 3.13 -18.64
CA VAL A 307 14.76 4.19 -17.84
C VAL A 307 14.24 3.58 -16.55
N VAL A 308 14.23 4.34 -15.46
CA VAL A 308 13.85 3.82 -14.14
C VAL A 308 12.43 4.25 -13.82
N ILE A 309 11.53 3.29 -13.56
CA ILE A 309 10.21 3.56 -12.99
C ILE A 309 10.25 3.31 -11.50
N THR A 310 9.63 4.18 -10.72
CA THR A 310 9.28 3.91 -9.33
C THR A 310 7.79 4.12 -9.11
N LEU A 311 7.11 3.12 -8.57
CA LEU A 311 5.68 3.19 -8.23
C LEU A 311 5.47 2.95 -6.74
N SER A 312 4.59 3.73 -6.13
CA SER A 312 4.13 3.50 -4.77
C SER A 312 3.03 2.43 -4.71
N PHE A 313 2.92 1.78 -3.55
CA PHE A 313 1.86 0.86 -3.20
C PHE A 313 1.42 1.08 -1.75
N ASP A 314 0.26 0.53 -1.39
CA ASP A 314 -0.26 0.51 -0.02
C ASP A 314 0.26 -0.73 0.72
N PRO A 315 1.16 -0.59 1.71
CA PRO A 315 1.67 -1.73 2.47
C PRO A 315 0.58 -2.48 3.25
N SER A 316 -0.52 -1.80 3.61
CA SER A 316 -1.64 -2.45 4.29
C SER A 316 -2.42 -3.40 3.37
N ALA A 317 -2.24 -3.28 2.06
CA ALA A 317 -2.77 -4.23 1.09
C ALA A 317 -2.01 -5.56 1.12
N LEU A 318 -0.85 -5.69 1.76
CA LEU A 318 -0.06 -6.93 1.78
C LEU A 318 -0.41 -7.83 2.96
N ALA A 319 -0.63 -9.12 2.69
CA ALA A 319 -0.63 -10.16 3.72
C ALA A 319 0.81 -10.60 4.06
N PRO A 320 1.06 -11.19 5.24
CA PRO A 320 2.38 -11.68 5.61
C PRO A 320 2.96 -12.63 4.55
N GLY A 321 4.13 -12.29 4.02
CA GLY A 321 4.84 -13.08 3.01
C GLY A 321 4.50 -12.74 1.55
N GLU A 322 3.51 -11.88 1.29
CA GLU A 322 3.23 -11.36 -0.06
C GLU A 322 4.32 -10.38 -0.50
N LYS A 323 4.69 -10.43 -1.78
CA LYS A 323 5.69 -9.54 -2.39
C LYS A 323 5.04 -8.68 -3.48
N PRO A 324 5.11 -7.35 -3.38
CA PRO A 324 4.65 -6.46 -4.44
C PRO A 324 5.68 -6.41 -5.57
N GLU A 325 5.19 -6.43 -6.81
CA GLU A 325 5.98 -6.35 -8.04
C GLU A 325 5.35 -5.35 -9.01
N ILE A 326 6.17 -4.74 -9.87
CA ILE A 326 5.68 -3.93 -10.99
C ILE A 326 5.36 -4.86 -12.15
N PHE A 327 4.20 -4.64 -12.75
CA PHE A 327 3.79 -5.24 -14.01
C PHE A 327 3.56 -4.16 -15.04
N TYR A 328 3.74 -4.50 -16.32
CA TYR A 328 3.28 -3.68 -17.43
C TYR A 328 2.12 -4.37 -18.16
N PHE A 329 1.24 -3.58 -18.77
CA PHE A 329 0.18 -4.08 -19.63
C PHE A 329 0.68 -4.17 -21.07
N ASP A 330 0.75 -5.38 -21.61
CA ASP A 330 1.02 -5.61 -23.03
C ASP A 330 -0.27 -5.40 -23.83
N GLU A 331 -0.35 -4.28 -24.55
CA GLU A 331 -1.52 -3.94 -25.34
C GLU A 331 -1.75 -4.88 -26.53
N ALA A 332 -0.72 -5.61 -27.00
CA ALA A 332 -0.85 -6.55 -28.11
C ALA A 332 -1.55 -7.84 -27.68
N SER A 333 -1.23 -8.35 -26.48
CA SER A 333 -1.83 -9.57 -25.92
C SER A 333 -2.98 -9.30 -24.94
N GLY A 334 -3.15 -8.04 -24.50
CA GLY A 334 -4.10 -7.66 -23.47
C GLY A 334 -3.79 -8.27 -22.09
N GLN A 335 -2.53 -8.65 -21.83
CA GLN A 335 -2.10 -9.31 -20.60
C GLN A 335 -1.20 -8.40 -19.76
N TRP A 336 -1.17 -8.64 -18.45
CA TRP A 336 -0.16 -8.06 -17.57
C TRP A 336 1.05 -8.98 -17.47
N VAL A 337 2.24 -8.41 -17.62
CA VAL A 337 3.51 -9.12 -17.60
C VAL A 337 4.34 -8.61 -16.42
N SER A 338 4.83 -9.53 -15.57
CA SER A 338 5.66 -9.17 -14.41
C SER A 338 7.03 -8.68 -14.88
N LEU A 339 7.45 -7.57 -14.30
CA LEU A 339 8.81 -7.05 -14.40
C LEU A 339 9.59 -7.24 -13.09
N GLY A 340 8.93 -7.75 -12.04
CA GLY A 340 9.47 -7.79 -10.69
C GLY A 340 9.74 -6.39 -10.13
N GLY A 341 10.93 -6.19 -9.60
CA GLY A 341 11.40 -4.90 -9.09
C GLY A 341 12.02 -4.99 -7.70
N THR A 342 12.66 -3.90 -7.30
CA THR A 342 13.25 -3.77 -5.96
C THR A 342 12.30 -3.02 -5.04
N VAL A 343 11.91 -3.65 -3.93
CA VAL A 343 11.01 -3.05 -2.93
C VAL A 343 11.83 -2.26 -1.91
N SER A 344 11.44 -1.02 -1.63
CA SER A 344 12.02 -0.18 -0.59
C SER A 344 10.92 0.65 0.10
N GLY A 345 10.59 0.32 1.35
CA GLY A 345 9.48 0.96 2.04
C GLY A 345 8.15 0.66 1.37
N ASN A 346 7.46 1.69 0.87
CA ASN A 346 6.18 1.59 0.16
C ASN A 346 6.31 1.79 -1.36
N THR A 347 7.51 1.64 -1.93
CA THR A 347 7.73 1.75 -3.37
C THR A 347 8.38 0.50 -3.95
N VAL A 348 8.12 0.28 -5.24
CA VAL A 348 8.81 -0.71 -6.07
C VAL A 348 9.50 0.03 -7.22
N THR A 349 10.73 -0.34 -7.54
CA THR A 349 11.54 0.28 -8.61
C THR A 349 11.96 -0.76 -9.64
N VAL A 350 11.87 -0.42 -10.93
CA VAL A 350 12.26 -1.29 -12.05
C VAL A 350 12.94 -0.51 -13.18
N GLN A 351 13.85 -1.16 -13.89
CA GLN A 351 14.42 -0.65 -15.14
C GLN A 351 13.66 -1.25 -16.32
N VAL A 352 13.28 -0.41 -17.28
CA VAL A 352 12.59 -0.84 -18.50
C VAL A 352 13.16 -0.08 -19.69
N ASP A 353 12.96 -0.62 -20.88
CA ASP A 353 13.35 -0.03 -22.16
C ASP A 353 12.14 0.50 -22.95
N HIS A 354 10.93 0.37 -22.42
CA HIS A 354 9.70 0.87 -23.01
C HIS A 354 8.67 1.23 -21.95
N PHE A 355 7.66 2.02 -22.33
CA PHE A 355 6.51 2.28 -21.46
C PHE A 355 5.18 1.97 -22.10
N THR A 356 4.27 1.43 -21.29
CA THR A 356 2.82 1.35 -21.53
C THR A 356 2.06 1.82 -20.28
N LYS A 357 1.21 0.97 -19.71
CA LYS A 357 0.57 1.13 -18.40
C LYS A 357 1.29 0.23 -17.40
N PHE A 358 1.53 0.74 -16.21
CA PHE A 358 2.19 0.01 -15.13
C PHE A 358 1.35 0.02 -13.87
N ALA A 359 1.48 -1.03 -13.07
CA ALA A 359 0.84 -1.12 -11.77
C ALA A 359 1.71 -1.92 -10.81
N VAL A 360 1.62 -1.60 -9.52
CA VAL A 360 2.12 -2.47 -8.47
C VAL A 360 1.03 -3.48 -8.13
N MET A 361 1.32 -4.74 -8.39
CA MET A 361 0.44 -5.84 -8.04
C MET A 361 1.20 -6.82 -7.17
N ILE A 362 0.47 -7.48 -6.30
CA ILE A 362 0.95 -8.70 -5.69
C ILE A 362 0.75 -9.74 -6.78
N ALA A 363 1.85 -10.31 -7.24
CA ALA A 363 1.78 -11.63 -7.81
C ALA A 363 1.10 -12.47 -6.74
N GLY A 364 -0.20 -12.74 -6.91
CA GLY A 364 -0.71 -13.98 -6.36
C GLY A 364 0.25 -15.08 -6.82
N LYS A 365 0.27 -16.21 -6.16
CA LYS A 365 0.59 -17.40 -6.94
C LYS A 365 -0.41 -17.44 -8.13
N ALA A 366 -0.08 -16.80 -9.25
CA ALA A 366 0.03 -17.56 -10.46
C ALA A 366 1.10 -18.58 -10.11
N GLU A 367 0.66 -19.74 -9.62
CA GLU A 367 1.43 -20.92 -9.96
C GLU A 367 1.61 -20.79 -11.47
N ALA A 368 2.87 -20.67 -11.90
CA ALA A 368 3.22 -20.65 -13.31
C ALA A 368 2.28 -21.62 -14.01
N ILE A 369 1.67 -21.24 -15.14
CA ILE A 369 1.24 -22.29 -16.06
C ILE A 369 2.52 -23.10 -16.28
N PRO A 370 2.61 -24.35 -15.80
CA PRO A 370 3.74 -25.17 -16.11
C PRO A 370 3.55 -25.44 -17.59
N VAL A 371 4.28 -24.70 -18.43
CA VAL A 371 4.55 -25.17 -19.79
C VAL A 371 5.30 -26.47 -19.59
N GLY A 372 4.55 -27.57 -19.66
CA GLY A 372 5.04 -28.93 -19.57
C GLY A 372 5.15 -29.51 -18.16
N GLN A 373 4.03 -29.67 -17.45
CA GLN A 373 3.85 -30.85 -16.58
C GLN A 373 2.39 -31.33 -16.67
N GLY A 374 2.22 -32.65 -16.75
CA GLY A 374 0.93 -33.34 -16.84
C GLY A 374 -0.02 -33.06 -15.66
N PRO A 375 -1.23 -33.62 -15.71
CA PRO A 375 -2.43 -33.08 -15.06
C PRO A 375 -2.28 -33.00 -13.54
N ALA A 376 -2.51 -31.81 -12.99
CA ALA A 376 -2.76 -31.66 -11.57
C ALA A 376 -4.09 -32.36 -11.22
N GLU A 377 -4.07 -33.30 -10.27
CA GLU A 377 -5.28 -33.93 -9.74
C GLU A 377 -6.13 -32.90 -9.01
N LEU A 378 -7.32 -32.62 -9.55
CA LEU A 378 -8.31 -31.75 -8.93
C LEU A 378 -8.95 -32.50 -7.74
N LYS A 379 -8.88 -31.92 -6.55
CA LYS A 379 -9.18 -32.61 -5.28
C LYS A 379 -10.67 -32.87 -5.08
N ASP A 380 -11.52 -32.04 -5.64
CA ASP A 380 -12.97 -32.00 -5.41
C ASP A 380 -13.81 -32.63 -6.53
N ILE A 381 -13.16 -33.26 -7.52
CA ILE A 381 -13.86 -33.99 -8.59
C ILE A 381 -13.91 -35.50 -8.34
N THR A 382 -13.19 -35.99 -7.32
CA THR A 382 -13.12 -37.43 -7.01
C THR A 382 -14.52 -37.96 -6.67
N GLY A 383 -15.01 -38.91 -7.47
CA GLY A 383 -16.35 -39.48 -7.31
C GLY A 383 -17.49 -38.63 -7.89
N HIS A 384 -17.19 -37.47 -8.47
CA HIS A 384 -18.17 -36.66 -9.18
C HIS A 384 -18.45 -37.25 -10.58
N TRP A 385 -19.70 -37.25 -11.03
CA TRP A 385 -20.09 -37.85 -12.32
C TRP A 385 -19.37 -37.24 -13.54
N ALA A 386 -18.94 -35.96 -13.42
CA ALA A 386 -18.22 -35.24 -14.46
C ALA A 386 -16.68 -35.42 -14.40
N MET A 387 -16.15 -36.20 -13.46
CA MET A 387 -14.70 -36.37 -13.23
C MET A 387 -13.93 -36.68 -14.52
N ASP A 388 -14.37 -37.69 -15.28
CA ASP A 388 -13.70 -38.10 -16.52
C ASP A 388 -13.71 -37.01 -17.60
N SER A 389 -14.81 -36.26 -17.69
CA SER A 389 -14.94 -35.15 -18.64
C SER A 389 -14.05 -33.98 -18.27
N ILE A 390 -13.95 -33.68 -16.98
CA ILE A 390 -13.07 -32.63 -16.45
C ILE A 390 -11.60 -33.01 -16.70
N ASN A 391 -11.21 -34.24 -16.39
CA ASN A 391 -9.85 -34.73 -16.66
C ASN A 391 -9.47 -34.66 -18.14
N LYS A 392 -10.40 -34.95 -19.06
CA LYS A 392 -10.16 -34.79 -20.51
C LYS A 392 -9.94 -33.34 -20.92
N LEU A 393 -10.71 -32.40 -20.38
CA LEU A 393 -10.56 -30.97 -20.68
C LEU A 393 -9.26 -30.41 -20.08
N VAL A 394 -8.84 -30.87 -18.89
CA VAL A 394 -7.53 -30.55 -18.32
C VAL A 394 -6.41 -31.06 -19.23
N ALA A 395 -6.51 -32.30 -19.71
CA ALA A 395 -5.51 -32.87 -20.63
C ALA A 395 -5.42 -32.14 -21.98
N LEU A 396 -6.49 -31.45 -22.39
CA LEU A 396 -6.53 -30.60 -23.59
C LEU A 396 -6.05 -29.17 -23.34
N ASP A 397 -5.65 -28.81 -22.12
CA ASP A 397 -5.34 -27.44 -21.70
C ASP A 397 -6.54 -26.47 -21.87
N ALA A 398 -7.76 -27.03 -21.86
CA ALA A 398 -8.98 -26.26 -22.01
C ALA A 398 -9.47 -25.65 -20.69
N ILE A 399 -9.12 -26.27 -19.56
CA ILE A 399 -9.42 -25.84 -18.18
C ILE A 399 -8.24 -26.19 -17.27
N SER A 400 -8.08 -25.47 -16.16
CA SER A 400 -6.96 -25.68 -15.22
C SER A 400 -7.36 -25.69 -13.73
N GLY A 401 -8.66 -25.61 -13.43
CA GLY A 401 -9.14 -25.50 -12.04
C GLY A 401 -8.76 -24.19 -11.34
N TYR A 402 -9.02 -24.12 -10.04
CA TYR A 402 -8.70 -23.01 -9.16
C TYR A 402 -7.33 -23.24 -8.48
N PRO A 403 -6.66 -22.16 -8.04
CA PRO A 403 -5.35 -22.24 -7.38
C PRO A 403 -5.29 -23.08 -6.08
N ASP A 404 -6.43 -23.38 -5.46
CA ASP A 404 -6.52 -24.26 -4.29
C ASP A 404 -6.49 -25.77 -4.65
N GLY A 405 -6.43 -26.08 -5.94
CA GLY A 405 -6.49 -27.44 -6.49
C GLY A 405 -7.91 -27.99 -6.61
N THR A 406 -8.93 -27.12 -6.63
CA THR A 406 -10.34 -27.50 -6.83
C THR A 406 -10.83 -27.12 -8.24
N PHE A 407 -11.93 -27.70 -8.71
CA PHE A 407 -12.63 -27.34 -9.95
C PHE A 407 -14.02 -26.76 -9.70
N LYS A 408 -14.62 -27.08 -8.55
CA LYS A 408 -15.96 -26.74 -8.10
C LYS A 408 -17.02 -27.18 -9.12
N PRO A 409 -17.14 -28.49 -9.39
CA PRO A 409 -17.97 -29.02 -10.49
C PRO A 409 -19.47 -28.72 -10.37
N ASP A 410 -19.96 -28.43 -9.16
CA ASP A 410 -21.36 -28.07 -8.90
C ASP A 410 -21.64 -26.55 -9.04
N ASN A 411 -20.60 -25.73 -9.26
CA ASN A 411 -20.79 -24.30 -9.48
C ASN A 411 -21.28 -24.01 -10.91
N SER A 412 -22.17 -23.03 -11.02
CA SER A 412 -22.57 -22.49 -12.33
C SER A 412 -21.40 -21.83 -13.04
N ILE A 413 -21.20 -22.16 -14.31
CA ILE A 413 -20.27 -21.46 -15.19
C ILE A 413 -21.00 -20.35 -15.96
N THR A 414 -20.31 -19.29 -16.32
CA THR A 414 -20.82 -18.24 -17.19
C THR A 414 -20.77 -18.67 -18.66
N ARG A 415 -21.62 -18.06 -19.51
CA ARG A 415 -21.61 -18.29 -20.97
C ARG A 415 -20.26 -17.94 -21.61
N ALA A 416 -19.56 -16.95 -21.04
CA ALA A 416 -18.24 -16.51 -21.47
C ALA A 416 -17.14 -17.53 -21.15
N GLU A 417 -17.16 -18.09 -19.93
CA GLU A 417 -16.27 -19.19 -19.55
C GLU A 417 -16.51 -20.42 -20.42
N PHE A 418 -17.77 -20.76 -20.66
CA PHE A 418 -18.13 -21.86 -21.56
C PHE A 418 -17.57 -21.68 -22.98
N ALA A 419 -17.70 -20.47 -23.55
CA ALA A 419 -17.13 -20.16 -24.87
C ALA A 419 -15.59 -20.29 -24.89
N ALA A 420 -14.91 -19.84 -23.84
CA ALA A 420 -13.45 -19.96 -23.72
C ALA A 420 -13.01 -21.43 -23.65
N VAL A 421 -13.72 -22.27 -22.90
CA VAL A 421 -13.44 -23.72 -22.82
C VAL A 421 -13.58 -24.36 -24.20
N LEU A 422 -14.63 -24.04 -24.96
CA LEU A 422 -14.84 -24.59 -26.30
C LEU A 422 -13.72 -24.19 -27.28
N VAL A 423 -13.35 -22.92 -27.30
CA VAL A 423 -12.28 -22.44 -28.19
C VAL A 423 -10.95 -23.14 -27.90
N LYS A 424 -10.61 -23.30 -26.61
CA LYS A 424 -9.37 -24.00 -26.22
C LYS A 424 -9.43 -25.50 -26.52
N ALA A 425 -10.51 -26.18 -26.13
CA ALA A 425 -10.68 -27.61 -26.33
C ALA A 425 -10.64 -28.02 -27.81
N PHE A 426 -11.24 -27.20 -28.68
CA PHE A 426 -11.29 -27.46 -30.12
C PHE A 426 -10.19 -26.73 -30.92
N LYS A 427 -9.30 -25.99 -30.25
CA LYS A 427 -8.22 -25.19 -30.86
C LYS A 427 -8.74 -24.31 -32.00
N LEU A 428 -9.86 -23.61 -31.75
CA LEU A 428 -10.53 -22.81 -32.76
C LEU A 428 -9.74 -21.53 -33.03
N GLU A 429 -9.40 -21.29 -34.29
CA GLU A 429 -8.68 -20.10 -34.71
C GLU A 429 -9.66 -18.93 -34.96
N GLY A 430 -9.28 -17.74 -34.50
CA GLY A 430 -10.04 -16.51 -34.69
C GLY A 430 -10.00 -16.03 -36.14
N LYS A 431 -10.99 -16.40 -36.95
CA LYS A 431 -11.12 -15.93 -38.34
C LYS A 431 -11.83 -14.57 -38.41
N GLY A 432 -11.25 -13.53 -37.80
CA GLY A 432 -11.59 -12.11 -38.02
C GLY A 432 -13.07 -11.79 -38.31
N GLY A 433 -14.00 -12.31 -37.51
CA GLY A 433 -15.45 -12.22 -37.71
C GLY A 433 -16.15 -11.46 -36.58
N GLY A 434 -17.34 -10.92 -36.88
CA GLY A 434 -18.07 -9.90 -36.13
C GLY A 434 -17.99 -9.96 -34.61
N VAL A 435 -17.45 -8.89 -34.03
CA VAL A 435 -17.43 -8.63 -32.58
C VAL A 435 -18.84 -8.20 -32.16
N PHE A 436 -19.41 -8.87 -31.17
CA PHE A 436 -20.69 -8.43 -30.59
C PHE A 436 -20.46 -7.12 -29.80
N ALA A 437 -21.28 -6.10 -30.05
CA ALA A 437 -21.08 -4.77 -29.50
C ALA A 437 -21.05 -4.72 -27.96
N ASP A 438 -21.78 -5.63 -27.31
CA ASP A 438 -21.83 -5.83 -25.86
C ASP A 438 -20.58 -6.53 -25.28
N THR A 439 -19.75 -7.13 -26.13
CA THR A 439 -18.50 -7.81 -25.73
C THR A 439 -17.24 -6.99 -25.97
N ALA A 440 -17.37 -5.74 -26.46
CA ALA A 440 -16.25 -4.91 -26.89
C ALA A 440 -15.17 -4.67 -25.82
N VAL A 441 -15.55 -4.72 -24.54
CA VAL A 441 -14.66 -4.52 -23.38
C VAL A 441 -14.64 -5.76 -22.47
N HIS A 442 -15.18 -6.90 -22.92
CA HIS A 442 -15.29 -8.11 -22.13
C HIS A 442 -14.07 -9.02 -22.31
N TRP A 443 -13.53 -9.60 -21.23
CA TRP A 443 -12.33 -10.46 -21.27
C TRP A 443 -12.47 -11.65 -22.24
N ALA A 444 -13.69 -12.15 -22.42
CA ALA A 444 -13.97 -13.27 -23.31
C ALA A 444 -14.22 -12.88 -24.78
N ARG A 445 -14.03 -11.61 -25.17
CA ARG A 445 -14.32 -11.09 -26.51
C ARG A 445 -13.75 -11.99 -27.61
N ASP A 446 -12.46 -12.30 -27.55
CA ASP A 446 -11.78 -13.02 -28.63
C ASP A 446 -12.17 -14.49 -28.67
N TYR A 447 -12.46 -15.09 -27.51
CA TYR A 447 -13.02 -16.43 -27.44
C TYR A 447 -14.45 -16.49 -27.99
N ILE A 448 -15.30 -15.52 -27.66
CA ILE A 448 -16.66 -15.43 -28.17
C ILE A 448 -16.64 -15.20 -29.69
N ALA A 449 -15.75 -14.33 -30.18
CA ALA A 449 -15.57 -14.06 -31.61
C ALA A 449 -15.06 -15.30 -32.36
N ALA A 450 -14.08 -16.03 -31.81
CA ALA A 450 -13.58 -17.27 -32.39
C ALA A 450 -14.64 -18.38 -32.41
N ALA A 451 -15.40 -18.54 -31.33
CA ALA A 451 -16.51 -19.48 -31.28
C ALA A 451 -17.61 -19.12 -32.29
N ALA A 452 -17.96 -17.84 -32.43
CA ALA A 452 -18.96 -17.39 -33.39
C ALA A 452 -18.49 -17.54 -34.84
N ALA A 453 -17.24 -17.18 -35.14
CA ALA A 453 -16.65 -17.33 -36.47
C ALA A 453 -16.56 -18.80 -36.92
N ASN A 454 -16.52 -19.74 -35.98
CA ASN A 454 -16.55 -21.18 -36.26
C ASN A 454 -17.95 -21.80 -36.10
N GLY A 455 -19.01 -20.99 -35.96
CA GLY A 455 -20.40 -21.46 -35.91
C GLY A 455 -20.78 -22.22 -34.63
N VAL A 456 -19.97 -22.09 -33.58
CA VAL A 456 -20.13 -22.81 -32.30
C VAL A 456 -21.09 -22.09 -31.36
N VAL A 457 -21.14 -20.76 -31.43
CA VAL A 457 -22.09 -19.93 -30.68
C VAL A 457 -22.76 -18.93 -31.62
N ASN A 458 -24.06 -18.70 -31.41
CA ASN A 458 -24.79 -17.63 -32.09
C ASN A 458 -25.16 -16.54 -31.07
N GLY A 459 -25.03 -15.29 -31.50
CA GLY A 459 -25.61 -14.14 -30.79
C GLY A 459 -27.13 -14.10 -30.97
N TYR A 460 -27.79 -13.32 -30.12
CA TYR A 460 -29.22 -13.04 -30.20
C TYR A 460 -29.46 -11.60 -30.64
#